data_AF-A0A0F0GWK0-F1
#
_entry.id   AF-A0A0F0GWK0-F1
#
_cell.length_a   1.000
_cell.length_b   1.000
_cell.length_c   1.000
_cell.angle_alpha   90.00
_cell.angle_beta   90.00
_cell.angle_gamma   90.00
#
_symmetry.space_group_name_H-M   'P 1'
#
loop_
_entity.id
_entity.type
_entity.pdbx_description
1 polymer ?
#
loop_
_entity_poly.entity_id
_entity_poly.type
_entity_poly.pdbx_seq_one_letter_code
_entity_poly.pdbx_strand_id
1 'polypeptide(L)' 'TGNAPATLKVGVKIVHTYIGDLKVDLVAPDGSVYTLHNRSGGSTDNINQVYTVNASSEAANGTWKLRVNDNAGG' A
#
# COMPACT_ATOMS: atom_id res chain seq x y z
N THR A 1 -2.28 -5.67 -24.48
CA THR A 1 -2.28 -5.45 -23.01
C THR A 1 -1.32 -4.31 -22.71
N GLY A 2 -1.57 -3.52 -21.68
CA GLY A 2 -0.76 -2.34 -21.35
C GLY A 2 -0.21 -2.39 -19.92
N ASN A 3 0.76 -1.54 -19.64
CA ASN A 3 1.30 -1.38 -18.30
C ASN A 3 0.45 -0.43 -17.46
N ALA A 4 0.55 -0.54 -16.13
CA ALA A 4 -0.03 0.41 -15.21
C ALA A 4 0.63 1.80 -15.35
N PRO A 5 -0.01 2.90 -14.93
CA PRO A 5 0.56 4.22 -15.07
C PRO A 5 1.75 4.44 -14.12
N ALA A 6 2.64 5.37 -14.48
CA ALA A 6 3.72 5.84 -13.60
C ALA A 6 3.22 6.64 -12.37
N THR A 7 1.92 6.94 -12.33
CA THR A 7 1.27 7.73 -11.27
C THR A 7 0.03 7.02 -10.73
N LEU A 8 0.10 5.69 -10.62
CA LEU A 8 -0.99 4.87 -10.10
C LEU A 8 -1.40 5.37 -8.71
N LYS A 9 -2.69 5.73 -8.58
CA LYS A 9 -3.26 6.22 -7.33
C LYS A 9 -3.85 5.05 -6.54
N VAL A 10 -3.40 4.89 -5.31
CA VAL A 10 -3.87 3.83 -4.40
C VAL A 10 -4.51 4.47 -3.18
N GLY A 11 -5.84 4.45 -3.13
CA GLY A 11 -6.59 4.88 -1.96
C GLY A 11 -6.53 3.81 -0.87
N VAL A 12 -6.01 4.18 0.31
CA VAL A 12 -5.95 3.31 1.48
C VAL A 12 -6.79 3.94 2.57
N LYS A 13 -7.83 3.20 2.99
CA LYS A 13 -8.69 3.57 4.10
C LYS A 13 -8.75 2.43 5.11
N ILE A 14 -8.06 2.58 6.22
CA ILE A 14 -7.93 1.57 7.28
C ILE A 14 -8.29 2.22 8.61
N VAL A 15 -9.19 1.58 9.36
CA VAL A 15 -9.48 1.97 10.74
C VAL A 15 -8.51 1.22 11.66
N HIS A 16 -7.71 1.96 12.42
CA HIS A 16 -6.70 1.40 13.33
C HIS A 16 -6.36 2.42 14.41
N THR A 17 -6.18 1.98 15.65
CA THR A 17 -5.86 2.90 16.75
C THR A 17 -4.45 3.46 16.63
N TYR A 18 -3.47 2.70 16.15
CA TYR A 18 -2.09 3.19 15.98
C TYR A 18 -1.55 2.84 14.59
N ILE A 19 -1.54 3.79 13.67
CA ILE A 19 -1.02 3.53 12.31
C ILE A 19 0.49 3.34 12.29
N GLY A 20 1.20 3.74 13.34
CA GLY A 20 2.61 3.43 13.55
C GLY A 20 2.91 1.93 13.64
N ASP A 21 1.89 1.10 13.86
CA ASP A 21 2.08 -0.36 13.89
C ASP A 21 1.98 -1.00 12.51
N LEU A 22 1.29 -0.33 11.58
CA LEU A 22 0.94 -0.89 10.28
C LEU A 22 2.10 -0.82 9.28
N LYS A 23 2.26 -1.89 8.52
CA LYS A 23 2.94 -1.89 7.22
C LYS A 23 1.90 -2.21 6.15
N VAL A 24 1.83 -1.36 5.13
CA VAL A 24 0.91 -1.52 3.99
C VAL A 24 1.72 -1.57 2.71
N ASP A 25 1.56 -2.66 1.96
CA ASP A 25 2.23 -2.90 0.70
C ASP A 25 1.20 -3.12 -0.42
N LEU A 26 1.43 -2.53 -1.58
CA LEU A 26 0.81 -2.93 -2.84
C LEU A 26 1.66 -4.03 -3.47
N VAL A 27 1.03 -5.14 -3.85
CA VAL A 27 1.67 -6.26 -4.56
C VAL A 27 1.12 -6.31 -5.98
N ALA A 28 2.01 -6.19 -6.96
CA ALA A 28 1.70 -6.27 -8.38
C ALA A 28 1.44 -7.72 -8.83
N PRO A 29 0.84 -7.93 -10.02
CA PRO A 29 0.52 -9.27 -10.53
C PRO A 29 1.74 -10.18 -10.69
N ASP A 30 2.92 -9.61 -10.93
CA ASP A 30 4.20 -10.32 -11.06
C ASP A 30 4.86 -10.63 -9.69
N GLY A 31 4.32 -10.10 -8.59
CA GLY A 31 4.85 -10.24 -7.24
C GLY A 31 5.70 -9.06 -6.75
N SER A 32 5.98 -8.06 -7.59
CA SER A 32 6.69 -6.84 -7.20
C SER A 32 5.95 -6.09 -6.09
N VAL A 33 6.70 -5.52 -5.14
CA VAL A 33 6.15 -4.93 -3.92
C VAL A 33 6.46 -3.45 -3.85
N TYR A 34 5.41 -2.64 -3.65
CA TYR A 34 5.50 -1.20 -3.41
C TYR A 34 4.98 -0.89 -2.02
N THR A 35 5.88 -0.49 -1.12
CA THR A 35 5.49 -0.09 0.23
C THR A 35 4.81 1.28 0.19
N LEU A 36 3.55 1.30 0.65
CA LEU A 36 2.72 2.50 0.73
C LEU A 36 2.87 3.17 2.11
N HIS A 37 2.86 2.35 3.16
CA HIS A 37 2.97 2.80 4.55
C HIS A 37 3.91 1.87 5.31
N ASN A 38 4.81 2.43 6.11
CA ASN A 38 5.78 1.65 6.87
C ASN A 38 5.96 2.22 8.26
N ARG A 39 5.08 1.81 9.17
CA ARG A 39 5.19 2.06 10.62
C ARG A 39 5.45 3.52 10.97
N SER A 40 4.90 4.42 10.16
CA SER A 40 4.99 5.87 10.35
C SER A 40 3.68 6.39 10.96
N GLY A 41 3.70 7.61 11.50
CA GLY A 41 2.52 8.23 12.13
C GLY A 41 2.35 7.91 13.62
N GLY A 42 3.16 7.01 14.19
CA GLY A 42 3.17 6.74 15.64
C GLY A 42 1.79 6.38 16.17
N SER A 43 1.34 7.08 17.22
CA SER A 43 0.03 6.88 17.85
C SER A 43 -1.14 7.54 17.11
N THR A 44 -0.97 7.97 15.85
CA THR A 44 -2.08 8.55 15.08
C THR A 44 -3.08 7.46 14.71
N ASP A 45 -4.36 7.76 14.82
CA ASP A 45 -5.45 6.87 14.42
C ASP A 45 -5.70 6.92 12.91
N ASN A 46 -5.99 5.75 12.35
CA ASN A 46 -6.52 5.51 11.00
C ASN A 46 -5.63 5.96 9.83
N ILE A 47 -5.67 5.21 8.74
CA ILE A 47 -5.12 5.64 7.45
C ILE A 47 -6.31 6.05 6.59
N ASN A 48 -6.29 7.27 6.06
CA ASN A 48 -7.21 7.72 5.02
C ASN A 48 -6.44 8.58 4.02
N GLN A 49 -5.65 7.92 3.17
CA GLN A 49 -4.66 8.56 2.31
C GLN A 49 -4.68 7.95 0.91
N VAL A 50 -4.30 8.75 -0.08
CA VAL A 50 -4.02 8.29 -1.45
C VAL A 50 -2.52 8.31 -1.67
N TYR A 51 -1.96 7.15 -1.99
CA TYR A 51 -0.55 6.99 -2.36
C TYR A 51 -0.39 7.06 -3.88
N THR A 52 0.77 7.51 -4.34
CA THR A 52 1.12 7.50 -5.76
C THR A 52 2.30 6.55 -5.96
N VAL A 53 2.13 5.57 -6.84
CA VAL A 53 3.13 4.55 -7.13
C VAL A 53 3.51 4.63 -8.60
N ASN A 54 4.81 4.57 -8.89
CA ASN A 54 5.27 4.35 -10.25
C ASN A 54 5.22 2.85 -10.57
N ALA A 55 4.14 2.45 -11.23
CA ALA A 55 3.88 1.07 -11.65
C ALA A 55 4.05 0.88 -13.18
N SER A 56 4.79 1.78 -13.84
CA SER A 56 4.93 1.75 -15.30
C SER A 56 5.68 0.54 -15.86
N SER A 57 6.38 -0.21 -15.01
CA SER A 57 6.97 -1.52 -15.31
C SER A 57 5.96 -2.68 -15.25
N GLU A 58 4.83 -2.49 -14.59
CA GLU A 58 3.91 -3.57 -14.23
C GLU A 58 2.78 -3.71 -15.24
N ALA A 59 2.35 -4.95 -15.50
CA ALA A 59 1.15 -5.18 -16.28
C ALA A 59 -0.08 -4.59 -15.55
N ALA A 60 -0.88 -3.77 -16.24
CA ALA A 60 -2.13 -3.26 -15.67
C ALA A 60 -3.12 -4.40 -15.40
N ASN A 61 -3.13 -5.40 -16.29
CA ASN A 61 -3.98 -6.57 -16.18
C ASN A 61 -3.39 -7.59 -15.20
N GLY A 62 -4.24 -8.11 -14.33
CA GLY A 62 -3.89 -9.16 -13.38
C GLY A 62 -4.43 -8.86 -11.98
N THR A 63 -4.05 -9.70 -11.02
CA THR A 63 -4.48 -9.52 -9.63
C THR A 63 -3.46 -8.66 -8.89
N TRP A 64 -3.87 -7.43 -8.59
CA TRP A 64 -3.20 -6.58 -7.62
C TRP A 64 -3.70 -6.90 -6.22
N LYS A 65 -2.80 -6.93 -5.23
CA LYS A 65 -3.18 -7.19 -3.83
C LYS A 65 -2.72 -6.04 -2.95
N LEU A 66 -3.55 -5.66 -1.99
CA LEU A 66 -3.14 -4.80 -0.89
C LEU A 66 -2.86 -5.70 0.33
N ARG A 67 -1.63 -5.68 0.83
CA ARG A 67 -1.21 -6.45 1.99
C ARG A 67 -1.01 -5.52 3.18
N VAL A 68 -1.68 -5.82 4.29
CA VAL A 68 -1.61 -5.06 5.54
C VAL A 68 -1.10 -5.97 6.65
N ASN A 69 -0.09 -5.52 7.37
CA ASN A 69 0.50 -6.20 8.50
C ASN A 69 0.53 -5.26 9.71
N ASP A 70 -0.11 -5.64 10.80
CA ASP A 70 0.11 -5.03 12.11
C ASP A 70 1.38 -5.65 12.72
N ASN A 71 2.31 -4.81 13.16
CA ASN A 71 3.56 -5.22 13.79
C ASN A 71 3.75 -4.56 15.17
N ALA A 72 2.66 -4.26 15.88
CA ALA A 72 2.72 -3.85 17.28
C ALA A 72 3.43 -4.93 18.12
N GLY A 73 4.26 -4.51 19.08
CA GLY A 73 4.77 -5.41 20.11
C GLY A 73 3.67 -5.65 21.15
N GLY A 74 3.34 -6.92 21.40
CA GLY A 74 2.38 -7.33 22.45
C GLY A 74 2.96 -7.28 23.86
#